data_AF-A0A837RHW0-F1
#
_entry.id   AF-A0A837RHW0-F1
#
_cell.length_a   1.000
_cell.length_b   1.000
_cell.length_c   1.000
_cell.angle_alpha   90.00
_cell.angle_beta   90.00
_cell.angle_gamma   90.00
#
_symmetry.space_group_name_H-M   'P 1'
#
loop_
_entity.id
_entity.type
_entity.pdbx_description
1 polymer ?
#
loop_
_entity_poly.entity_id
_entity_poly.type
_entity_poly.pdbx_seq_one_letter_code
_entity_poly.pdbx_strand_id
1 'polypeptide(L)'
;MDKLKSKKLLAAFIEFISYHIFPFIFIFVHNLNNYSLHGFLIIMVAMVALYKEYILTLNPNKYFHILYSFIYLVLALLSMHSLNIFVTILIFTQLAFLYMTKYLPENYQNIVALIKNFIVPSFMSIALAFTYMHFISINFMVPLLLVNLATVLINYFEGNKFDYAGLATISGLSFILFLLNYISLWTALIIILFVVTMCLLKRYRNFSQPNLFYRVIGNLILII
;
A
#
# COMPACT_ATOMS: atom_id res chain seq x y z
N MET A 1 22.64 18.10 1.19
CA MET A 1 21.84 17.42 0.13
C MET A 1 21.82 15.90 0.32
N ASP A 2 22.91 15.27 0.76
CA ASP A 2 22.99 13.80 0.92
C ASP A 2 22.10 13.21 2.00
N LYS A 3 21.90 13.92 3.12
CA LYS A 3 20.96 13.51 4.18
C LYS A 3 19.51 13.38 3.68
N LEU A 4 19.09 14.20 2.71
CA LEU A 4 17.73 14.14 2.14
C LEU A 4 17.58 12.96 1.18
N LYS A 5 18.58 12.70 0.33
CA LYS A 5 18.59 11.55 -0.59
C LYS A 5 18.62 10.23 0.18
N SER A 6 19.45 10.14 1.22
CA SER A 6 19.54 8.98 2.11
C SER A 6 18.20 8.70 2.82
N LYS A 7 17.52 9.74 3.34
CA LYS A 7 16.19 9.60 3.95
C LYS A 7 15.13 9.05 2.99
N LYS A 8 15.14 9.49 1.73
CA LYS A 8 14.18 9.01 0.71
C LYS A 8 14.45 7.59 0.27
N LEU A 9 15.73 7.19 0.21
CA LEU A 9 16.10 5.81 -0.08
C LEU A 9 15.68 4.88 1.07
N LEU A 10 15.84 5.33 2.32
CA LEU A 10 15.28 4.64 3.49
C LEU A 10 13.76 4.53 3.40
N ALA A 11 13.06 5.62 3.03
CA ALA A 11 11.60 5.58 2.85
C ALA A 11 11.18 4.58 1.77
N ALA A 12 11.89 4.51 0.63
CA ALA A 12 11.66 3.50 -0.40
C ALA A 12 11.86 2.07 0.12
N PHE A 13 12.87 1.84 0.96
CA PHE A 13 13.12 0.55 1.57
C PHE A 13 12.01 0.16 2.57
N ILE A 14 11.56 1.11 3.40
CA ILE A 14 10.44 0.88 4.33
C ILE A 14 9.13 0.67 3.56
N GLU A 15 8.91 1.40 2.46
CA GLU A 15 7.76 1.21 1.55
C GLU A 15 7.79 -0.22 0.97
N PHE A 16 8.94 -0.66 0.45
CA PHE A 16 9.13 -2.03 -0.02
C PHE A 16 8.80 -3.06 1.06
N ILE A 17 9.35 -2.92 2.27
CA ILE A 17 9.05 -3.83 3.39
C ILE A 17 7.56 -3.82 3.70
N SER A 18 6.94 -2.64 3.76
CA SER A 18 5.54 -2.50 4.18
C SER A 18 4.57 -3.22 3.26
N TYR A 19 4.90 -3.38 1.96
CA TYR A 19 4.09 -4.18 1.03
C TYR A 19 4.12 -5.67 1.39
N HIS A 20 5.22 -6.13 1.97
CA HIS A 20 5.49 -7.52 2.30
C HIS A 20 5.01 -7.91 3.70
N ILE A 21 4.96 -6.97 4.65
CA ILE A 21 4.57 -7.21 6.05
C ILE A 21 3.29 -8.07 6.11
N PHE A 22 2.19 -7.56 5.55
CA PHE A 22 0.89 -8.22 5.67
C PHE A 22 0.82 -9.60 4.96
N PRO A 23 1.26 -9.76 3.69
CA PRO A 23 1.34 -11.08 3.05
C PRO A 23 2.15 -12.10 3.85
N PHE A 24 3.33 -11.75 4.38
CA PHE A 24 4.14 -12.69 5.16
C PHE A 24 3.47 -13.07 6.47
N ILE A 25 2.94 -12.10 7.21
CA ILE A 25 2.20 -12.34 8.45
C ILE A 25 1.09 -13.36 8.22
N PHE A 26 0.30 -13.16 7.16
CA PHE A 26 -0.81 -14.04 6.88
C PHE A 26 -0.36 -15.49 6.60
N ILE A 27 0.72 -15.66 5.84
CA ILE A 27 1.35 -16.97 5.58
C ILE A 27 1.74 -17.65 6.89
N PHE A 28 2.40 -16.93 7.80
CA PHE A 28 2.84 -17.46 9.09
C PHE A 28 1.68 -17.81 10.02
N VAL A 29 0.69 -16.93 10.16
CA VAL A 29 -0.47 -17.16 11.04
C VAL A 29 -1.31 -18.35 10.58
N HIS A 30 -1.44 -18.56 9.27
CA HIS A 30 -2.24 -19.65 8.70
C HIS A 30 -1.42 -20.91 8.36
N ASN A 31 -0.13 -20.97 8.76
CA ASN A 31 0.77 -22.10 8.49
C ASN A 31 0.77 -22.56 7.02
N LEU A 32 0.80 -21.61 6.09
CA LEU A 32 0.83 -21.91 4.66
C LEU A 32 2.25 -22.34 4.25
N ASN A 33 2.51 -23.64 4.22
CA ASN A 33 3.85 -24.20 3.95
C ASN A 33 4.26 -24.20 2.47
N ASN A 34 3.33 -23.98 1.54
CA ASN A 34 3.59 -24.00 0.10
C ASN A 34 3.70 -22.59 -0.48
N TYR A 35 4.72 -21.83 -0.06
CA TYR A 35 5.03 -20.52 -0.65
C TYR A 35 6.30 -20.56 -1.50
N SER A 36 6.29 -19.81 -2.60
CA SER A 36 7.41 -19.68 -3.52
C SER A 36 7.84 -18.22 -3.60
N LEU A 37 9.11 -17.96 -3.26
CA LEU A 37 9.69 -16.62 -3.41
C LEU A 37 10.23 -16.46 -4.82
N HIS A 38 9.60 -15.57 -5.60
CA HIS A 38 10.03 -15.25 -6.95
C HIS A 38 10.94 -14.03 -6.99
N GLY A 39 12.21 -14.21 -7.34
CA GLY A 39 13.19 -13.11 -7.41
C GLY A 39 12.78 -11.97 -8.35
N PHE A 40 12.17 -12.30 -9.50
CA PHE A 40 11.64 -11.28 -10.43
C PHE A 40 10.56 -10.41 -9.80
N LEU A 41 9.66 -11.00 -9.01
CA LEU A 41 8.61 -10.28 -8.28
C LEU A 41 9.23 -9.28 -7.31
N ILE A 42 10.20 -9.73 -6.51
CA ILE A 42 10.91 -8.90 -5.53
C ILE A 42 11.55 -7.69 -6.21
N ILE A 43 12.23 -7.90 -7.35
CA ILE A 43 12.86 -6.82 -8.12
C ILE A 43 11.81 -5.84 -8.65
N MET A 44 10.72 -6.35 -9.25
CA MET A 44 9.64 -5.50 -9.78
C MET A 44 8.95 -4.69 -8.69
N VAL A 45 8.75 -5.26 -7.50
CA VAL A 45 8.18 -4.58 -6.34
C VAL A 45 9.12 -3.51 -5.79
N ALA A 46 10.42 -3.82 -5.69
CA ALA A 46 11.45 -2.85 -5.31
C ALA A 46 11.52 -1.67 -6.28
N MET A 47 11.41 -1.93 -7.58
CA MET A 47 11.34 -0.87 -8.59
C MET A 47 10.13 0.04 -8.41
N VAL A 48 8.95 -0.48 -8.07
CA VAL A 48 7.76 0.36 -7.81
C VAL A 48 7.96 1.22 -6.55
N ALA A 49 8.48 0.63 -5.47
CA ALA A 49 8.75 1.35 -4.22
C ALA A 49 9.81 2.45 -4.40
N LEU A 50 10.92 2.14 -5.09
CA LEU A 50 11.95 3.12 -5.45
C LEU A 50 11.39 4.22 -6.35
N TYR A 51 10.56 3.85 -7.33
CA TYR A 51 9.99 4.83 -8.22
C TYR A 51 9.09 5.82 -7.47
N LYS A 52 8.23 5.29 -6.59
CA LYS A 52 7.29 6.07 -5.77
C LYS A 52 7.99 7.06 -4.83
N GLU A 53 8.88 6.56 -3.96
CA GLU A 53 9.44 7.34 -2.84
C GLU A 53 10.72 8.11 -3.21
N TYR A 54 11.48 7.63 -4.19
CA TYR A 54 12.74 8.23 -4.59
C TYR A 54 12.65 8.95 -5.94
N ILE A 55 12.40 8.21 -7.02
CA ILE A 55 12.53 8.72 -8.39
C ILE A 55 11.54 9.83 -8.70
N LEU A 56 10.25 9.65 -8.38
CA LEU A 56 9.23 10.68 -8.62
C LEU A 56 9.61 12.03 -8.01
N THR A 57 10.24 12.00 -6.84
CA THR A 57 10.63 13.21 -6.11
C THR A 57 11.82 13.94 -6.72
N LEU A 58 12.56 13.30 -7.64
CA LEU A 58 13.67 13.91 -8.37
C LEU A 58 13.19 14.64 -9.64
N ASN A 59 11.88 14.63 -9.93
CA ASN A 59 11.29 15.21 -11.12
C ASN A 59 12.05 14.86 -12.42
N PRO A 60 12.31 13.56 -12.69
CA PRO A 60 13.16 13.18 -13.81
C PRO A 60 12.49 13.52 -15.15
N ASN A 61 13.31 13.71 -16.18
CA ASN A 61 12.87 14.02 -17.53
C ASN A 61 12.04 12.85 -18.13
N LYS A 62 11.18 13.15 -19.11
CA LYS A 62 10.36 12.19 -19.86
C LYS A 62 11.17 11.00 -20.39
N TYR A 63 12.39 11.23 -20.88
CA TYR A 63 13.27 10.15 -21.38
C TYR A 63 13.65 9.13 -20.30
N PHE A 64 13.88 9.59 -19.06
CA PHE A 64 14.18 8.69 -17.95
C PHE A 64 12.97 7.81 -17.63
N HIS A 65 11.77 8.37 -17.66
CA HIS A 65 10.54 7.59 -17.45
C HIS A 65 10.32 6.54 -18.52
N ILE A 66 10.58 6.88 -19.80
CA ILE A 66 10.51 5.92 -20.90
C ILE A 66 11.52 4.80 -20.69
N LEU A 67 12.77 5.14 -20.35
CA LEU A 67 13.81 4.15 -20.08
C LEU A 67 13.44 3.25 -18.89
N TYR A 68 12.92 3.84 -17.81
CA TYR A 68 12.51 3.09 -16.62
C TYR A 68 11.39 2.11 -16.92
N SER A 69 10.36 2.55 -17.65
CA SER A 69 9.27 1.70 -18.11
C SER A 69 9.74 0.62 -19.09
N PHE A 70 10.74 0.90 -19.93
CA PHE A 70 11.31 -0.08 -20.84
C PHE A 70 12.09 -1.18 -20.08
N ILE A 71 12.94 -0.81 -19.14
CA ILE A 71 13.65 -1.77 -18.26
C ILE A 71 12.63 -2.65 -17.54
N TYR A 72 11.57 -2.03 -17.02
CA TYR A 72 10.49 -2.73 -16.34
C TYR A 72 9.75 -3.70 -17.27
N LEU A 73 9.49 -3.30 -18.52
CA LEU A 73 8.85 -4.16 -19.53
C LEU A 73 9.72 -5.35 -19.91
N VAL A 74 11.04 -5.17 -20.04
CA VAL A 74 11.99 -6.27 -20.25
C VAL A 74 11.95 -7.25 -19.08
N LEU A 75 11.96 -6.76 -17.83
CA LEU A 75 11.82 -7.61 -16.65
C LEU A 75 10.47 -8.36 -16.63
N ALA A 76 9.39 -7.68 -17.00
CA ALA A 76 8.07 -8.29 -17.10
C ALA A 76 8.05 -9.44 -18.13
N LEU A 77 8.64 -9.24 -19.32
CA LEU A 77 8.78 -10.28 -20.35
C LEU A 77 9.61 -11.46 -19.85
N LEU A 78 10.76 -11.20 -19.24
CA LEU A 78 11.61 -12.25 -18.66
C LEU A 78 10.88 -13.04 -17.56
N SER A 79 10.03 -12.36 -16.79
CA SER A 79 9.28 -12.97 -15.70
C SER A 79 8.12 -13.87 -16.16
N MET A 80 7.67 -13.79 -17.42
CA MET A 80 6.47 -14.51 -17.91
C MET A 80 6.55 -16.03 -17.78
N HIS A 81 7.76 -16.60 -17.79
CA HIS A 81 7.96 -18.03 -17.57
C HIS A 81 7.81 -18.46 -16.11
N SER A 82 7.87 -17.50 -15.17
CA SER A 82 7.93 -17.76 -13.73
C SER A 82 6.79 -17.16 -12.93
N LEU A 83 6.17 -16.08 -13.42
CA LEU A 83 5.10 -15.35 -12.77
C LEU A 83 3.82 -15.46 -13.59
N ASN A 84 2.69 -15.47 -12.88
CA ASN A 84 1.39 -15.41 -13.52
C ASN A 84 1.25 -14.07 -14.26
N ILE A 85 0.78 -14.12 -15.52
CA ILE A 85 0.61 -12.93 -16.35
C ILE A 85 -0.28 -11.87 -15.70
N PHE A 86 -1.29 -12.26 -14.92
CA PHE A 86 -2.15 -11.33 -14.19
C PHE A 86 -1.39 -10.55 -13.12
N VAL A 87 -0.43 -11.19 -12.44
CA VAL A 87 0.45 -10.52 -11.46
C VAL A 87 1.33 -9.51 -12.17
N THR A 88 1.96 -9.94 -13.27
CA THR A 88 2.84 -9.07 -14.06
C THR A 88 2.10 -7.83 -14.55
N ILE A 89 0.87 -7.99 -15.09
CA ILE A 89 -0.01 -6.89 -15.50
C ILE A 89 -0.36 -6.00 -14.30
N LEU A 90 -0.70 -6.60 -13.15
CA LEU A 90 -1.12 -5.85 -11.97
C LEU A 90 -0.03 -4.91 -11.46
N ILE A 91 1.22 -5.41 -11.36
CA ILE A 91 2.36 -4.62 -10.88
C ILE A 91 2.76 -3.57 -11.92
N PHE A 92 2.74 -3.91 -13.21
CA PHE A 92 2.97 -2.95 -14.30
C PHE A 92 1.96 -1.79 -14.25
N THR A 93 0.69 -2.09 -14.01
CA THR A 93 -0.38 -1.09 -13.87
C THR A 93 -0.10 -0.14 -12.71
N GLN A 94 0.49 -0.59 -11.60
CA GLN A 94 0.86 0.29 -10.49
C GLN A 94 1.93 1.30 -10.88
N LEU A 95 2.94 0.87 -11.65
CA LEU A 95 3.96 1.77 -12.18
C LEU A 95 3.35 2.81 -13.14
N ALA A 96 2.44 2.36 -14.02
CA ALA A 96 1.73 3.24 -14.95
C ALA A 96 0.89 4.29 -14.21
N PHE A 97 0.16 3.92 -13.17
CA PHE A 97 -0.58 4.87 -12.34
C PHE A 97 0.34 5.89 -11.65
N LEU A 98 1.47 5.45 -11.10
CA LEU A 98 2.46 6.36 -10.53
C LEU A 98 3.00 7.36 -11.57
N TYR A 99 3.25 6.93 -12.80
CA TYR A 99 3.65 7.81 -13.89
C TYR A 99 2.54 8.82 -14.24
N MET A 100 1.29 8.38 -14.36
CA MET A 100 0.15 9.26 -14.64
C MET A 100 -0.01 10.36 -13.58
N THR A 101 0.33 10.08 -12.30
CA THR A 101 0.26 11.12 -11.26
C THR A 101 1.09 12.37 -11.53
N LYS A 102 2.13 12.28 -12.37
CA LYS A 102 2.94 13.44 -12.76
C LYS A 102 2.24 14.37 -13.75
N TYR A 103 1.30 13.84 -14.54
CA TYR A 103 0.63 14.57 -15.62
C TYR A 103 -0.75 15.10 -15.21
N LEU A 104 -1.20 14.79 -13.99
CA LEU A 104 -2.47 15.27 -13.45
C LEU A 104 -2.34 16.75 -13.03
N PRO A 105 -3.30 17.61 -13.41
CA PRO A 105 -3.36 18.99 -12.92
C PRO A 105 -3.47 19.09 -11.39
N GLU A 106 -3.07 20.22 -10.82
CA GLU A 106 -3.08 20.44 -9.36
C GLU A 106 -4.47 20.27 -8.72
N ASN A 107 -5.53 20.54 -9.47
CA ASN A 107 -6.92 20.33 -9.03
C ASN A 107 -7.24 18.86 -8.68
N TYR A 108 -6.39 17.91 -9.09
CA TYR A 108 -6.55 16.47 -8.84
C TYR A 108 -5.57 15.92 -7.80
N GLN A 109 -4.99 16.76 -6.94
CA GLN A 109 -4.06 16.30 -5.88
C GLN A 109 -4.66 15.22 -4.98
N ASN A 110 -5.97 15.25 -4.71
CA ASN A 110 -6.65 14.20 -3.93
C ASN A 110 -6.60 12.84 -4.64
N ILE A 111 -6.76 12.81 -5.97
CA ILE A 111 -6.67 11.59 -6.78
C ILE A 111 -5.22 11.08 -6.80
N VAL A 112 -4.26 11.98 -7.00
CA VAL A 112 -2.82 11.65 -6.97
C VAL A 112 -2.46 10.97 -5.66
N ALA A 113 -2.97 11.48 -4.55
CA ALA A 113 -2.69 10.90 -3.27
C ALA A 113 -3.44 9.59 -3.01
N LEU A 114 -4.69 9.45 -3.45
CA LEU A 114 -5.40 8.17 -3.40
C LEU A 114 -4.62 7.09 -4.18
N ILE A 115 -4.12 7.42 -5.38
CA ILE A 115 -3.28 6.51 -6.17
C ILE A 115 -2.03 6.10 -5.38
N LYS A 116 -1.27 7.07 -4.86
CA LYS A 116 0.01 6.82 -4.19
C LYS A 116 -0.13 6.12 -2.84
N ASN A 117 -1.18 6.45 -2.08
CA ASN A 117 -1.31 6.07 -0.67
C ASN A 117 -2.26 4.90 -0.44
N PHE A 118 -3.21 4.67 -1.36
CA PHE A 118 -4.18 3.58 -1.25
C PHE A 118 -4.02 2.54 -2.38
N ILE A 119 -4.11 2.96 -3.65
CA ILE A 119 -4.16 2.03 -4.79
C ILE A 119 -2.85 1.26 -4.89
N VAL A 120 -1.73 1.96 -5.10
CA VAL A 120 -0.42 1.31 -5.28
C VAL A 120 -0.09 0.37 -4.12
N PRO A 121 -0.15 0.80 -2.84
CA PRO A 121 0.18 -0.10 -1.74
C PRO A 121 -0.73 -1.33 -1.63
N SER A 122 -2.04 -1.15 -1.82
CA SER A 122 -2.99 -2.25 -1.75
C SER A 122 -2.74 -3.29 -2.82
N PHE A 123 -2.66 -2.86 -4.08
CA PHE A 123 -2.50 -3.77 -5.20
C PHE A 123 -1.11 -4.40 -5.24
N MET A 124 -0.07 -3.73 -4.74
CA MET A 124 1.25 -4.33 -4.53
C MET A 124 1.21 -5.46 -3.50
N SER A 125 0.59 -5.25 -2.34
CA SER A 125 0.44 -6.30 -1.33
C SER A 125 -0.45 -7.46 -1.80
N ILE A 126 -1.50 -7.18 -2.59
CA ILE A 126 -2.33 -8.20 -3.23
C ILE A 126 -1.52 -9.03 -4.24
N ALA A 127 -0.72 -8.38 -5.08
CA ALA A 127 0.13 -9.05 -6.06
C ALA A 127 1.13 -10.01 -5.39
N LEU A 128 1.75 -9.57 -4.29
CA LEU A 128 2.64 -10.39 -3.47
C LEU A 128 1.91 -11.58 -2.86
N ALA A 129 0.73 -11.33 -2.26
CA ALA A 129 -0.09 -12.36 -1.65
C ALA A 129 -0.51 -13.45 -2.65
N PHE A 130 -0.99 -13.05 -3.83
CA PHE A 130 -1.36 -14.00 -4.89
C PHE A 130 -0.18 -14.86 -5.32
N THR A 131 1.01 -14.25 -5.43
CA THR A 131 2.19 -14.96 -5.89
C THR A 131 2.69 -15.94 -4.84
N TYR A 132 2.70 -15.56 -3.57
CA TYR A 132 3.21 -16.40 -2.49
C TYR A 132 2.23 -17.50 -2.06
N MET A 133 0.92 -17.27 -2.17
CA MET A 133 -0.08 -18.23 -1.67
C MET A 133 -0.84 -18.96 -2.78
N HIS A 134 -0.66 -18.59 -4.04
CA HIS A 134 -1.38 -19.08 -5.23
C HIS A 134 -2.93 -18.96 -5.18
N PHE A 135 -3.48 -18.46 -4.08
CA PHE A 135 -4.88 -18.14 -3.86
C PHE A 135 -4.97 -16.88 -3.01
N ILE A 136 -5.94 -16.01 -3.32
CA ILE A 136 -6.27 -14.88 -2.45
C ILE A 136 -7.66 -15.11 -1.87
N SER A 137 -7.73 -15.29 -0.55
CA SER A 137 -9.01 -15.28 0.16
C SER A 137 -9.56 -13.87 0.26
N ILE A 138 -10.88 -13.72 0.20
CA ILE A 138 -11.53 -12.44 0.47
C ILE A 138 -11.26 -11.95 1.90
N ASN A 139 -11.10 -12.91 2.84
CA ASN A 139 -10.73 -12.64 4.23
C ASN A 139 -9.29 -12.10 4.37
N PHE A 140 -8.47 -12.19 3.31
CA PHE A 140 -7.17 -11.54 3.23
C PHE A 140 -7.28 -10.13 2.62
N MET A 141 -7.98 -9.98 1.49
CA MET A 141 -8.05 -8.70 0.78
C MET A 141 -8.77 -7.64 1.58
N VAL A 142 -9.87 -8.01 2.24
CA VAL A 142 -10.74 -7.04 2.91
C VAL A 142 -10.02 -6.35 4.07
N PRO A 143 -9.35 -7.04 5.02
CA PRO A 143 -8.56 -6.38 6.07
C PRO A 143 -7.44 -5.50 5.53
N LEU A 144 -6.72 -5.95 4.50
CA LEU A 144 -5.63 -5.19 3.87
C LEU A 144 -6.14 -3.87 3.26
N LEU A 145 -7.23 -3.94 2.48
CA LEU A 145 -7.86 -2.76 1.89
C LEU A 145 -8.36 -1.82 2.98
N LEU A 146 -8.95 -2.36 4.05
CA LEU A 146 -9.47 -1.57 5.15
C LEU A 146 -8.37 -0.83 5.90
N VAL A 147 -7.21 -1.45 6.13
CA VAL A 147 -6.02 -0.79 6.72
C VAL A 147 -5.49 0.29 5.78
N ASN A 148 -5.32 0.01 4.49
CA ASN A 148 -4.83 1.03 3.57
C ASN A 148 -5.79 2.21 3.50
N LEU A 149 -7.10 1.97 3.50
CA LEU A 149 -8.11 3.04 3.54
C LEU A 149 -8.03 3.84 4.85
N ALA A 150 -7.93 3.15 5.99
CA ALA A 150 -7.75 3.76 7.31
C ALA A 150 -6.54 4.70 7.35
N THR A 151 -5.41 4.26 6.79
CA THR A 151 -4.17 5.05 6.79
C THR A 151 -4.32 6.34 5.98
N VAL A 152 -5.01 6.27 4.84
CA VAL A 152 -5.34 7.45 4.04
C VAL A 152 -6.23 8.40 4.82
N LEU A 153 -7.29 7.92 5.48
CA LEU A 153 -8.18 8.75 6.29
C LEU A 153 -7.43 9.45 7.45
N ILE A 154 -6.58 8.72 8.18
CA ILE A 154 -5.74 9.29 9.24
C ILE A 154 -4.83 10.39 8.67
N ASN A 155 -4.20 10.12 7.53
CA ASN A 155 -3.29 11.06 6.88
C ASN A 155 -4.00 12.38 6.48
N TYR A 156 -5.27 12.32 6.07
CA TYR A 156 -6.08 13.49 5.70
C TYR A 156 -6.87 14.12 6.84
N PHE A 157 -6.92 13.51 8.02
CA PHE A 157 -7.66 14.04 9.15
C PHE A 157 -7.07 15.38 9.64
N GLU A 158 -7.83 16.47 9.55
CA GLU A 158 -7.47 17.79 10.09
C GLU A 158 -8.40 18.22 11.24
N GLY A 159 -9.49 17.48 11.45
CA GLY A 159 -10.50 17.75 12.48
C GLY A 159 -11.66 18.60 11.97
N ASN A 160 -11.89 18.61 10.65
CA ASN A 160 -13.06 19.21 10.04
C ASN A 160 -14.28 18.29 10.15
N LYS A 161 -15.50 18.84 10.06
CA LYS A 161 -16.75 18.07 10.14
C LYS A 161 -16.79 16.89 9.15
N PHE A 162 -16.24 17.07 7.94
CA PHE A 162 -16.15 16.02 6.93
C PHE A 162 -15.19 14.88 7.32
N ASP A 163 -14.14 15.17 8.10
CA ASP A 163 -13.19 14.15 8.54
C ASP A 163 -13.85 13.22 9.58
N TYR A 164 -14.69 13.78 10.45
CA TYR A 164 -15.51 12.99 11.37
C TYR A 164 -16.55 12.13 10.64
N ALA A 165 -17.08 12.58 9.51
CA ALA A 165 -17.90 11.74 8.65
C ALA A 165 -17.09 10.56 8.10
N GLY A 166 -15.83 10.79 7.66
CA GLY A 166 -14.92 9.72 7.25
C GLY A 166 -14.65 8.68 8.34
N LEU A 167 -14.51 9.11 9.60
CA LEU A 167 -14.39 8.22 10.77
C LEU A 167 -15.66 7.38 10.99
N ALA A 168 -16.83 8.00 10.88
CA ALA A 168 -18.10 7.29 10.97
C ALA A 168 -18.26 6.28 9.83
N THR A 169 -17.87 6.66 8.60
CA THR A 169 -17.91 5.78 7.43
C THR A 169 -17.02 4.56 7.61
N ILE A 170 -15.77 4.72 8.06
CA ILE A 170 -14.90 3.55 8.23
C ILE A 170 -15.33 2.65 9.39
N SER A 171 -15.90 3.22 10.45
CA SER A 171 -16.46 2.45 11.56
C SER A 171 -17.70 1.66 11.12
N GLY A 172 -18.62 2.31 10.40
CA GLY A 172 -19.80 1.65 9.83
C GLY A 172 -19.44 0.58 8.81
N LEU A 173 -18.46 0.85 7.94
CA LEU A 173 -17.97 -0.11 6.95
C LEU A 173 -17.32 -1.33 7.63
N SER A 174 -16.51 -1.12 8.68
CA SER A 174 -15.93 -2.21 9.48
C SER A 174 -17.03 -3.07 10.13
N PHE A 175 -18.07 -2.44 10.66
CA PHE A 175 -19.21 -3.15 11.24
C PHE A 175 -20.02 -3.95 10.20
N ILE A 176 -20.29 -3.38 9.03
CA ILE A 176 -20.95 -4.08 7.92
C ILE A 176 -20.11 -5.27 7.47
N LEU A 177 -18.80 -5.10 7.31
CA LEU A 177 -17.90 -6.19 6.91
C LEU A 177 -17.84 -7.32 7.95
N PHE A 178 -17.95 -6.99 9.24
CA PHE A 178 -18.10 -7.98 10.30
C PHE A 178 -19.43 -8.74 10.19
N LEU A 179 -20.56 -8.03 10.01
CA LEU A 179 -21.87 -8.67 9.85
C LEU A 179 -21.94 -9.60 8.62
N LEU A 180 -21.21 -9.26 7.56
CA LEU A 180 -21.09 -10.07 6.35
C LEU A 180 -20.07 -11.21 6.47
N ASN A 181 -19.46 -11.41 7.64
CA ASN A 181 -18.42 -12.41 7.92
C ASN A 181 -17.14 -12.28 7.06
N TYR A 182 -16.85 -11.09 6.53
CA TYR A 182 -15.59 -10.83 5.81
C TYR A 182 -14.41 -10.54 6.75
N ILE A 183 -14.69 -10.05 7.96
CA ILE A 183 -13.69 -9.81 9.01
C ILE A 183 -14.20 -10.29 10.36
N SER A 184 -13.28 -10.62 11.27
CA SER A 184 -13.64 -10.98 12.66
C SER A 184 -14.04 -9.74 13.47
N LEU A 185 -14.77 -9.95 14.57
CA LEU A 185 -15.11 -8.87 15.51
C LEU A 185 -13.84 -8.19 16.05
N TRP A 186 -12.81 -8.98 16.36
CA TRP A 186 -11.52 -8.48 16.83
C TRP A 186 -10.86 -7.56 15.80
N THR A 187 -10.80 -7.99 14.55
CA THR A 187 -10.26 -7.18 13.45
C THR A 187 -11.03 -5.87 13.29
N ALA A 188 -12.35 -5.90 13.35
CA ALA A 188 -13.19 -4.69 13.26
C ALA A 188 -12.89 -3.71 14.41
N LEU A 189 -12.87 -4.20 15.66
CA LEU A 189 -12.60 -3.38 16.84
C LEU A 189 -11.20 -2.77 16.82
N ILE A 190 -10.21 -3.58 16.46
CA ILE A 190 -8.80 -3.17 16.39
C ILE A 190 -8.61 -2.06 15.35
N ILE A 191 -9.23 -2.17 14.17
CA ILE A 191 -9.15 -1.14 13.13
C ILE A 191 -9.82 0.16 13.60
N ILE A 192 -11.02 0.07 14.20
CA ILE A 192 -11.71 1.24 14.73
C ILE A 192 -10.85 1.92 15.80
N LEU A 193 -10.30 1.15 16.74
CA LEU A 193 -9.42 1.66 17.79
C LEU A 193 -8.18 2.35 17.18
N PHE A 194 -7.52 1.69 16.23
CA PHE A 194 -6.34 2.24 15.55
C PHE A 194 -6.64 3.58 14.89
N VAL A 195 -7.72 3.67 14.12
CA VAL A 195 -8.12 4.91 13.44
C VAL A 195 -8.44 6.01 14.44
N VAL A 196 -9.29 5.71 15.44
CA VAL A 196 -9.70 6.70 16.45
C VAL A 196 -8.50 7.20 17.24
N THR A 197 -7.65 6.31 17.75
CA THR A 197 -6.46 6.68 18.51
C THR A 197 -5.51 7.54 17.69
N MET A 198 -5.22 7.17 16.44
CA MET A 198 -4.31 7.94 15.60
C MET A 198 -4.87 9.33 15.24
N CYS A 199 -6.17 9.44 14.95
CA CYS A 199 -6.80 10.74 14.71
C CYS A 199 -6.83 11.62 15.97
N LEU A 200 -7.08 11.05 17.15
CA LEU A 200 -6.99 11.77 18.42
C LEU A 200 -5.57 12.25 18.72
N LEU A 201 -4.56 11.40 18.53
CA LEU A 201 -3.15 11.78 18.69
C LEU A 201 -2.77 12.89 17.71
N LYS A 202 -3.21 12.81 16.46
CA LYS A 202 -2.97 13.86 15.46
C LYS A 202 -3.61 15.19 15.88
N ARG A 203 -4.86 15.17 16.35
CA ARG A 203 -5.61 16.39 16.74
C ARG A 203 -5.11 17.03 18.03
N TYR A 204 -4.86 16.23 19.06
CA TYR A 204 -4.61 16.74 20.42
C TYR A 204 -3.14 16.73 20.83
N ARG A 205 -2.30 15.97 20.13
CA ARG A 205 -0.86 15.87 20.41
C ARG A 205 0.02 16.32 19.23
N ASN A 206 -0.58 16.85 18.16
CA ASN A 206 0.12 17.22 16.92
C ASN A 206 0.99 16.09 16.35
N PHE A 207 0.59 14.83 16.61
CA PHE A 207 1.32 13.66 16.13
C PHE A 207 0.98 13.39 14.67
N SER A 208 1.64 14.12 13.76
CA SER A 208 1.49 13.97 12.31
C SER A 208 2.67 13.18 11.75
N GLN A 209 2.37 12.02 11.17
CA GLN A 209 3.34 11.12 10.55
C GLN A 209 2.95 10.85 9.09
N PRO A 210 3.88 10.44 8.22
CA PRO A 210 3.56 10.13 6.83
C PRO A 210 2.70 8.86 6.74
N ASN A 211 1.88 8.74 5.68
CA ASN A 211 1.02 7.58 5.42
C ASN A 211 1.75 6.22 5.55
N LEU A 212 3.01 6.15 5.11
CA LEU A 212 3.85 4.96 5.25
C LEU A 212 3.97 4.48 6.70
N PHE A 213 4.12 5.40 7.65
CA PHE A 213 4.22 5.08 9.07
C PHE A 213 2.93 4.45 9.58
N TYR A 214 1.78 5.08 9.29
CA TYR A 214 0.48 4.54 9.67
C TYR A 214 0.23 3.16 9.05
N ARG A 215 0.64 2.94 7.78
CA ARG A 215 0.46 1.65 7.11
C ARG A 215 1.31 0.55 7.72
N VAL A 216 2.56 0.83 8.08
CA VAL A 216 3.40 -0.14 8.79
C VAL A 216 2.72 -0.54 10.10
N ILE A 217 2.25 0.43 10.89
CA ILE A 217 1.54 0.13 12.15
C ILE A 217 0.25 -0.65 11.89
N GLY A 218 -0.59 -0.21 10.96
CA GLY A 218 -1.85 -0.88 10.65
C GLY A 218 -1.65 -2.32 10.20
N ASN A 219 -0.65 -2.58 9.35
CA ASN A 219 -0.32 -3.93 8.91
C ASN A 219 0.21 -4.81 10.04
N LEU A 220 0.98 -4.24 10.98
CA LEU A 220 1.45 -4.95 12.18
C LEU A 220 0.31 -5.23 13.16
N ILE A 221 -0.65 -4.32 13.27
CA ILE A 221 -1.79 -4.47 14.18
C ILE A 221 -2.70 -5.63 13.73
N LEU A 222 -2.80 -5.89 12.42
CA LEU A 222 -3.54 -7.05 11.88
C LEU A 222 -2.88 -8.41 12.18
N ILE A 223 -1.73 -8.45 12.85
CA ILE A 223 -1.08 -9.69 13.32
C ILE A 223 -1.83 -10.30 14.51
N ILE A 224 -2.45 -9.45 15.34
CA ILE A 224 -3.04 -9.79 16.65
C ILE A 224 -4.51 -10.15 16.47
#